data_AF-A0AAV7Y387-F1
#
_entry.id   AF-A0AAV7Y387-F1
#
_cell.length_a   1.000
_cell.length_b   1.000
_cell.length_c   1.000
_cell.angle_alpha   90.00
_cell.angle_beta   90.00
_cell.angle_gamma   90.00
#
_symmetry.space_group_name_H-M   'P 1'
#
loop_
_entity.id
_entity.type
_entity.pdbx_description
1 polymer ?
#
loop_
_entity_poly.entity_id
_entity_poly.type
_entity_poly.pdbx_seq_one_letter_code
_entity_poly.pdbx_strand_id
1 'polypeptide(L)'
;MAPEVQYSEKYYDEKYEYRHVIVSADMAKRVPKTHLMSETEWRNLGVQQSPGWVHYMMHSPEPHVLLFRRLRDIPATNAAGGLAVAVN
;
A
#
# COMPACT_ATOMS: atom_id res chain seq x y z
N MET A 1 13.36 -12.57 -18.69
CA MET A 1 11.94 -12.20 -18.50
C MET A 1 11.88 -11.09 -17.48
N ALA A 2 11.20 -9.99 -17.79
CA ALA A 2 10.92 -8.97 -16.79
C ALA A 2 9.94 -9.53 -15.74
N PRO A 3 10.07 -9.16 -14.46
CA PRO A 3 9.12 -9.60 -13.43
C PRO A 3 7.71 -9.11 -13.76
N GLU A 4 6.70 -9.96 -13.56
CA GLU A 4 5.29 -9.63 -13.81
C GLU A 4 4.76 -8.53 -12.89
N VAL A 5 5.33 -8.42 -11.68
CA VAL A 5 4.98 -7.42 -10.68
C VAL A 5 6.26 -6.88 -10.02
N GLN A 6 6.36 -5.56 -9.90
CA GLN A 6 7.44 -4.86 -9.24
C GLN A 6 6.88 -3.99 -8.10
N TYR A 7 7.58 -3.96 -6.98
CA TYR A 7 7.17 -3.24 -5.78
C TYR A 7 8.18 -2.12 -5.51
N SER A 8 7.69 -0.90 -5.29
CA SER A 8 8.55 0.20 -4.88
C SER A 8 9.05 0.05 -3.45
N GLU A 9 10.08 0.81 -3.11
CA GLU A 9 10.36 1.12 -1.71
C GLU A 9 9.17 1.82 -1.06
N LYS A 10 9.06 1.67 0.26
CA LYS A 10 7.99 2.30 1.04
C LYS A 10 8.34 3.75 1.35
N TYR A 11 7.36 4.62 1.31
CA TYR A 11 7.47 6.02 1.73
C TYR A 11 6.34 6.35 2.71
N TYR A 12 6.52 7.39 3.51
CA TYR A 12 5.70 7.62 4.70
C TYR A 12 5.35 9.10 4.83
N ASP A 13 4.13 9.37 5.29
CA ASP A 13 3.78 10.64 5.92
C ASP A 13 3.51 10.41 7.43
N GLU A 14 2.90 11.39 8.10
CA GLU A 14 2.57 11.31 9.52
C GLU A 14 1.58 10.18 9.87
N LYS A 15 0.72 9.74 8.94
CA LYS A 15 -0.41 8.85 9.20
C LYS A 15 -0.32 7.51 8.45
N TYR A 16 0.25 7.50 7.25
CA TYR A 16 0.20 6.39 6.32
C TYR A 16 1.60 5.99 5.83
N GLU A 17 1.71 4.69 5.57
CA GLU A 17 2.74 4.06 4.76
C GLU A 17 2.20 3.90 3.34
N TYR A 18 3.03 4.21 2.35
CA TYR A 18 2.69 4.17 0.93
C TYR A 18 3.68 3.31 0.15
N ARG A 19 3.21 2.78 -0.97
CA ARG A 19 4.00 2.07 -1.97
C ARG A 19 3.23 2.09 -3.28
N HIS A 20 3.96 2.10 -4.39
CA HIS A 20 3.36 1.80 -5.69
C HIS A 20 3.79 0.41 -6.17
N VAL A 21 2.90 -0.25 -6.90
CA VAL A 21 3.14 -1.55 -7.53
C VAL A 21 3.02 -1.35 -9.03
N ILE A 22 4.05 -1.76 -9.77
CA ILE A 22 4.06 -1.74 -11.22
C ILE A 22 3.75 -3.15 -11.70
N VAL A 23 2.66 -3.32 -12.44
CA VAL A 23 2.28 -4.60 -13.04
C VAL A 23 2.62 -4.63 -14.52
N SER A 24 2.72 -5.81 -15.12
CA SER A 24 2.95 -5.95 -16.56
C SER A 24 1.80 -5.33 -17.38
N ALA A 25 2.09 -4.99 -18.65
CA ALA A 25 1.09 -4.44 -19.55
C ALA A 25 -0.13 -5.37 -19.75
N ASP A 26 0.06 -6.69 -19.69
CA ASP A 26 -1.03 -7.66 -19.80
C ASP A 26 -1.89 -7.74 -18.53
N MET A 27 -1.28 -7.58 -17.36
CA MET A 27 -2.03 -7.43 -16.11
C MET A 27 -2.82 -6.12 -16.08
N ALA A 28 -2.23 -5.02 -16.56
CA ALA A 28 -2.88 -3.70 -16.58
C ALA A 28 -4.21 -3.69 -17.36
N LYS A 29 -4.37 -4.55 -18.38
CA LYS A 29 -5.64 -4.73 -19.12
C LYS A 29 -6.80 -5.24 -18.24
N ARG A 30 -6.49 -5.91 -17.13
CA ARG A 30 -7.46 -6.45 -16.16
C ARG A 30 -7.74 -5.50 -14.99
N VAL A 31 -7.03 -4.37 -14.90
CA VAL A 31 -7.27 -3.36 -13.87
C VAL A 31 -8.58 -2.63 -14.19
N PRO A 32 -9.53 -2.56 -13.23
CA PRO A 32 -10.80 -1.88 -13.44
C PRO A 32 -10.59 -0.37 -13.62
N LYS A 33 -11.34 0.22 -14.56
CA LYS A 33 -11.35 1.67 -14.81
C LYS A 33 -12.44 2.42 -14.04
N THR A 34 -13.35 1.68 -13.41
CA THR A 34 -14.59 2.22 -12.82
C THR A 34 -14.52 2.36 -11.30
N HIS A 35 -13.60 1.67 -10.63
CA HIS A 35 -13.50 1.64 -9.18
C HIS A 35 -12.10 1.25 -8.71
N LEU A 36 -11.83 1.52 -7.43
CA LEU A 36 -10.63 1.05 -6.74
C LEU A 36 -10.79 -0.41 -6.35
N MET A 37 -9.81 -1.25 -6.71
CA MET A 37 -9.76 -2.65 -6.30
C MET A 37 -9.76 -2.85 -4.78
N SER A 38 -10.63 -3.74 -4.30
CA SER A 38 -10.61 -4.33 -2.97
C SER A 38 -9.40 -5.25 -2.77
N GLU A 39 -9.13 -5.64 -1.51
CA GLU A 39 -8.05 -6.58 -1.20
C GLU A 39 -8.13 -7.89 -1.99
N THR A 40 -9.32 -8.47 -2.10
CA THR A 40 -9.54 -9.67 -2.89
C THR A 40 -9.24 -9.45 -4.37
N GLU A 41 -9.65 -8.32 -4.95
CA GLU A 41 -9.46 -8.05 -6.38
C GLU A 41 -7.99 -7.87 -6.74
N TRP A 42 -7.23 -7.08 -5.99
CA TRP A 42 -5.81 -6.90 -6.32
C TRP A 42 -4.98 -8.16 -6.01
N ARG A 43 -5.38 -8.97 -5.03
CA ARG A 43 -4.76 -10.30 -4.80
C ARG A 43 -5.05 -11.26 -5.96
N ASN A 44 -6.29 -11.29 -6.45
CA ASN A 44 -6.67 -12.11 -7.60
C ASN A 44 -6.00 -11.63 -8.91
N LEU A 45 -5.68 -10.35 -9.02
CA LEU A 45 -4.88 -9.83 -10.13
C LEU A 45 -3.45 -10.38 -10.13
N GLY A 46 -2.92 -10.76 -8.96
CA GLY A 46 -1.56 -11.29 -8.78
C GLY A 46 -0.66 -10.42 -7.89
N VAL A 47 -1.17 -9.30 -7.35
CA VAL A 47 -0.40 -8.46 -6.42
C VAL A 47 -0.34 -9.14 -5.05
N GLN A 48 0.87 -9.24 -4.50
CA GLN A 48 1.12 -9.90 -3.21
C GLN A 48 1.84 -8.93 -2.26
N GLN A 49 1.21 -8.65 -1.13
CA GLN A 49 1.78 -7.86 -0.05
C GLN A 49 1.13 -8.26 1.28
N SER A 50 1.69 -7.76 2.39
CA SER A 50 1.16 -7.98 3.73
C SER A 50 -0.30 -7.50 3.84
N PRO A 51 -1.05 -7.90 4.88
CA PRO A 51 -2.40 -7.39 5.08
C PRO A 51 -2.48 -5.88 5.33
N GLY A 52 -3.65 -5.28 5.09
CA GLY A 52 -3.99 -3.90 5.45
C GLY A 52 -3.68 -2.83 4.41
N TRP A 53 -3.14 -3.21 3.25
CA TRP A 53 -2.94 -2.28 2.14
C TRP A 53 -4.23 -2.00 1.37
N VAL A 54 -4.48 -0.72 1.13
CA VAL A 54 -5.65 -0.21 0.42
C VAL A 54 -5.21 0.46 -0.87
N HIS A 55 -5.78 0.03 -2.00
CA HIS A 55 -5.64 0.72 -3.28
C HIS A 55 -6.47 2.01 -3.20
N TYR A 56 -5.80 3.17 -3.09
CA TYR A 56 -6.47 4.40 -2.65
C TYR A 56 -6.68 5.44 -3.76
N MET A 57 -6.03 5.26 -4.92
CA MET A 57 -6.13 6.20 -6.03
C MET A 57 -5.88 5.48 -7.36
N MET A 58 -6.70 5.78 -8.36
CA MET A 58 -6.49 5.33 -9.74
C MET A 58 -5.60 6.34 -10.47
N HIS A 59 -4.55 5.84 -11.13
CA HIS A 59 -3.69 6.67 -11.96
C HIS A 59 -4.00 6.44 -13.45
N SER A 60 -4.92 7.23 -14.00
CA SER A 60 -5.40 7.04 -15.38
C SER A 60 -4.33 7.14 -16.48
N PRO A 61 -3.32 8.04 -16.39
CA PRO A 61 -2.27 8.10 -17.41
C PRO A 61 -1.44 6.81 -17.51
N GLU A 62 -1.18 6.17 -16.36
CA GLU A 62 -0.36 4.96 -16.27
C GLU A 62 -1.10 3.87 -15.48
N PRO A 63 -2.04 3.14 -16.11
CA PRO A 63 -2.90 2.16 -15.43
C PRO A 63 -2.16 0.92 -14.90
N HIS A 64 -0.91 0.77 -15.31
CA HIS A 64 0.01 -0.27 -14.84
C HIS A 64 0.66 0.10 -13.49
N VAL A 65 0.49 1.34 -13.02
CA VAL A 65 0.95 1.82 -11.71
C VAL A 65 -0.23 1.81 -10.73
N LEU A 66 -0.15 0.93 -9.74
CA LEU A 66 -1.17 0.77 -8.69
C LEU A 66 -0.69 1.43 -7.40
N LEU A 67 -1.50 2.33 -6.83
CA LEU A 67 -1.13 3.13 -5.67
C LEU A 67 -1.76 2.59 -4.39
N PHE A 68 -0.92 2.17 -3.44
CA PHE A 68 -1.37 1.60 -2.17
C PHE A 68 -0.98 2.47 -0.98
N ARG A 69 -1.84 2.46 0.04
CA ARG A 69 -1.53 3.02 1.37
C ARG A 69 -2.03 2.09 2.48
N ARG A 70 -1.42 2.13 3.65
CA ARG A 70 -1.95 1.53 4.88
C ARG A 70 -1.64 2.42 6.08
N LEU A 71 -2.44 2.30 7.14
CA LEU A 71 -2.15 3.02 8.38
C LEU A 71 -0.78 2.61 8.91
N ARG A 72 -0.02 3.58 9.38
CA ARG A 72 1.23 3.31 10.09
C ARG A 72 0.90 2.66 11.43
N ASP A 73 1.72 1.69 11.81
CA ASP A 73 1.79 1.23 13.18
C ASP A 73 2.59 2.28 13.97
N ILE A 74 1.92 3.37 14.32
CA ILE A 74 2.49 4.39 15.20
C ILE A 74 2.16 3.90 16.61
N PRO A 75 3.15 3.49 17.42
CA PRO A 75 2.88 3.23 18.82
C PRO A 75 2.25 4.50 19.37
N ALA A 76 1.06 4.39 19.97
CA ALA A 76 0.38 5.53 20.56
C ALA A 76 1.37 6.18 21.52
N THR A 77 1.93 7.34 21.15
CA THR A 77 2.66 8.17 22.09
C THR A 77 1.66 8.46 23.20
N ASN A 78 1.94 7.93 24.39
CA ASN A 78 1.08 8.02 25.58
C ASN A 78 0.56 9.46 25.74
N ALA A 79 -0.68 9.68 25.29
CA ALA A 79 -1.44 10.88 25.58
C ALA A 79 -2.06 10.75 26.98
N ALA A 80 -1.21 10.58 27.99
CA ALA A 80 -1.54 10.75 29.40
C ALA A 80 -0.23 10.85 30.19
N GLY A 81 -0.02 11.98 30.87
CA GLY A 81 1.17 12.25 31.66
C GLY A 81 1.44 11.21 32.74
N GLY A 82 2.72 11.01 33.05
CA GLY A 82 3.15 10.17 34.16
C GLY A 82 4.61 9.76 34.02
N LEU A 83 5.47 10.49 34.72
CA LEU A 83 6.88 10.17 34.94
C LEU A 83 7.03 8.71 35.43
N ALA A 84 7.80 7.89 34.73
CA ALA A 84 8.35 6.66 35.29
C ALA A 84 9.77 6.46 34.74
N VAL A 85 10.73 7.06 35.45
CA VAL A 85 12.12 6.61 35.43
C VAL A 85 12.11 5.22 36.09
N ALA A 86 12.31 4.17 35.30
CA ALA A 86 12.64 2.86 35.82
C ALA A 86 14.15 2.67 35.68
N VAL A 87 14.84 2.90 36.79
CA VAL A 87 16.18 2.38 37.07
C VAL A 87 16.15 0.85 36.98
N ASN A 88 17.15 0.27 36.31
CA ASN A 88 17.92 -0.85 36.82
C ASN A 88 19.32 -0.84 36.19
#